data_AF-A0A9D9BY33-F1
#
_entry.id   AF-A0A9D9BY33-F1
#
_cell.length_a   1.000
_cell.length_b   1.000
_cell.length_c   1.000
_cell.angle_alpha   90.00
_cell.angle_beta   90.00
_cell.angle_gamma   90.00
#
_symmetry.space_group_name_H-M   'P 1'
#
loop_
_entity.id
_entity.type
_entity.pdbx_description
1 polymer ?
#
loop_
_entity_poly.entity_id
_entity_poly.type
_entity_poly.pdbx_seq_one_letter_code
_entity_poly.pdbx_strand_id
1 'polypeptide(L)'
;MKKIRLLIIIVLAVFIVTLAGCEFNFNLNGGESQSGSSGSGSGSGNSGSGADPTHPHQTVNFFTVNDIHGRLITDSEVGIEAGLDKVSTLLKQLTSADDYIKISNGDMFQGSQFSNSLYGLPAIEWMNLENFDCFVLGNH
;
A
#
# COMPACT_ATOMS: atom_id res chain seq x y z
N MET A 1 28.63 -32.38 4.21
CA MET A 1 27.52 -32.69 3.29
C MET A 1 26.22 -33.10 3.99
N LYS A 2 26.21 -34.01 4.98
CA LYS A 2 24.98 -34.46 5.66
C LYS A 2 24.28 -33.36 6.49
N LYS A 3 25.05 -32.48 7.16
CA LYS A 3 24.52 -31.38 7.99
C LYS A 3 23.81 -30.29 7.17
N ILE A 4 24.29 -30.01 5.95
CA ILE A 4 23.70 -29.02 5.04
C ILE A 4 22.38 -29.53 4.46
N ARG A 5 22.28 -30.82 4.14
CA ARG A 5 21.03 -31.45 3.69
C ARG A 5 19.95 -31.45 4.78
N LEU A 6 20.35 -31.68 6.03
CA LEU A 6 19.43 -31.62 7.17
C LEU A 6 18.91 -30.18 7.41
N LEU A 7 19.77 -29.17 7.29
CA LEU A 7 19.39 -27.78 7.43
C LEU A 7 18.38 -27.34 6.36
N ILE A 8 18.59 -27.72 5.10
CA ILE A 8 17.68 -27.40 3.99
C ILE A 8 16.30 -28.03 4.19
N ILE A 9 16.23 -29.27 4.69
CA ILE A 9 14.96 -29.95 4.98
C ILE A 9 14.20 -29.24 6.10
N ILE A 10 14.90 -28.80 7.16
CA ILE A 10 14.27 -28.08 8.28
C ILE A 10 13.72 -26.73 7.81
N VAL A 11 14.46 -25.98 7.02
CA VAL A 11 14.00 -24.67 6.50
C VAL A 11 12.80 -24.84 5.57
N LEU A 12 12.81 -25.85 4.69
CA LEU A 12 11.66 -26.16 3.83
C LEU A 12 10.43 -26.63 4.64
N ALA A 13 10.62 -27.43 5.69
CA ALA A 13 9.52 -27.88 6.53
C ALA A 13 8.86 -26.72 7.30
N VAL A 14 9.66 -25.77 7.82
CA VAL A 14 9.14 -24.57 8.51
C VAL A 14 8.38 -23.66 7.54
N PHE A 15 8.85 -23.54 6.29
CA PHE A 15 8.19 -22.75 5.25
C PHE A 15 6.86 -23.36 4.79
N ILE A 16 6.76 -24.69 4.75
CA ILE A 16 5.52 -25.40 4.40
C ILE A 16 4.48 -25.30 5.52
N VAL A 17 4.90 -25.36 6.79
CA VAL A 17 3.99 -25.23 7.96
C VAL A 17 3.42 -23.82 8.09
N THR A 18 4.12 -22.79 7.61
CA THR A 18 3.62 -21.40 7.61
C THR A 18 2.61 -21.10 6.51
N LEU A 19 2.62 -21.84 5.39
CA LEU A 19 1.62 -21.69 4.32
C LEU A 19 0.29 -22.41 4.62
N ALA A 20 0.26 -23.40 5.52
CA ALA A 20 -0.94 -24.19 5.82
C ALA A 20 -1.75 -23.67 7.03
N GLY A 21 -1.35 -22.57 7.66
CA GLY A 21 -1.94 -22.05 8.91
C GLY A 21 -2.99 -20.94 8.77
N CYS A 22 -3.41 -20.57 7.57
CA CYS A 22 -4.47 -19.57 7.39
C CYS A 22 -5.86 -20.20 7.54
N GLU A 23 -6.34 -20.32 8.77
CA GLU A 23 -7.78 -20.19 9.05
C GLU A 23 -7.96 -19.21 10.21
N PHE A 24 -8.11 -17.93 9.87
CA PHE A 24 -8.50 -16.89 10.82
C PHE A 24 -9.96 -16.53 10.57
N ASN A 25 -10.86 -17.11 11.38
CA ASN A 25 -12.28 -16.79 11.41
C ASN A 25 -12.49 -15.52 12.27
N PHE A 26 -12.91 -14.42 11.66
CA PHE A 26 -13.49 -13.29 12.40
C PHE A 26 -15.01 -13.28 12.22
N ASN A 27 -15.71 -13.57 13.33
CA ASN A 27 -17.15 -13.39 13.48
C ASN A 27 -17.39 -12.02 14.14
N LEU A 28 -18.13 -11.13 13.46
CA LEU A 28 -18.61 -9.89 14.05
C LEU A 28 -20.14 -9.81 13.89
N ASN A 29 -20.85 -10.43 14.82
CA ASN A 29 -22.19 -10.00 15.22
C ASN A 29 -22.04 -9.01 16.39
N GLY A 30 -22.43 -7.77 16.16
CA GLY A 30 -22.46 -6.72 17.19
C GLY A 30 -22.76 -5.38 16.55
N GLY A 31 -24.05 -5.02 16.45
CA GLY A 31 -24.49 -3.73 15.94
C GLY A 31 -24.28 -2.60 16.93
N GLU A 32 -24.21 -1.38 16.42
CA GLU A 32 -25.08 -0.26 16.80
C GLU A 32 -24.90 0.88 15.79
N SER A 33 -26.03 1.33 15.26
CA SER A 33 -26.18 2.40 14.28
C SER A 33 -26.48 3.72 14.97
N GLN A 34 -25.71 4.78 14.70
CA GLN A 34 -26.17 6.16 14.90
C GLN A 34 -25.85 7.07 13.71
N SER A 35 -26.94 7.42 13.03
CA SER A 35 -27.25 8.62 12.25
C SER A 35 -26.29 9.82 12.39
N GLY A 36 -25.69 10.21 11.25
CA GLY A 36 -25.21 11.56 10.99
C GLY A 36 -25.68 12.01 9.60
N SER A 37 -26.70 12.86 9.55
CA SER A 37 -27.27 13.48 8.36
C SER A 37 -26.55 14.79 8.06
N SER A 38 -26.08 14.98 6.81
CA SER A 38 -26.09 16.28 6.12
C SER A 38 -25.44 16.21 4.73
N GLY A 39 -26.18 16.58 3.68
CA GLY A 39 -25.59 17.14 2.45
C GLY A 39 -25.90 16.46 1.11
N SER A 40 -27.17 16.28 0.74
CA SER A 40 -27.53 15.99 -0.66
C SER A 40 -27.34 17.23 -1.54
N GLY A 41 -26.21 17.30 -2.26
CA GLY A 41 -26.05 18.15 -3.43
C GLY A 41 -26.61 17.44 -4.66
N SER A 42 -27.90 17.66 -4.96
CA SER A 42 -28.53 17.18 -6.20
C SER A 42 -28.13 18.11 -7.35
N GLY A 43 -27.06 17.73 -8.06
CA GLY A 43 -26.73 18.29 -9.36
C GLY A 43 -27.60 17.66 -10.44
N SER A 44 -28.72 18.31 -10.76
CA SER A 44 -29.55 18.01 -11.92
C SER A 44 -28.78 18.32 -13.21
N GLY A 45 -28.32 17.27 -13.90
CA GLY A 45 -27.85 17.32 -15.28
C GLY A 45 -28.77 16.49 -16.16
N ASN A 46 -29.74 17.15 -16.80
CA ASN A 46 -30.70 16.52 -17.70
C ASN A 46 -30.16 16.43 -19.14
N SER A 47 -30.44 15.28 -19.76
CA SER A 47 -30.64 15.01 -21.19
C SER A 47 -29.46 15.05 -22.16
N GLY A 48 -29.23 13.86 -22.73
CA GLY A 48 -28.49 13.66 -23.97
C GLY A 48 -28.63 12.21 -24.45
N SER A 49 -29.85 11.77 -24.79
CA SER A 49 -30.03 10.59 -25.65
C SER A 49 -29.61 10.97 -27.06
N GLY A 50 -28.30 10.98 -27.28
CA GLY A 50 -27.66 11.06 -28.58
C GLY A 50 -26.50 10.08 -28.51
N ALA A 51 -26.42 9.14 -29.44
CA ALA A 51 -25.32 8.21 -29.53
C ALA A 51 -24.02 9.00 -29.77
N ASP A 52 -23.31 9.31 -28.68
CA ASP A 52 -21.94 9.81 -28.68
C ASP A 52 -21.07 8.76 -29.38
N PRO A 53 -20.23 9.09 -30.39
CA PRO A 53 -19.30 8.15 -30.99
C PRO A 53 -18.52 7.47 -29.86
N THR A 54 -18.78 6.18 -29.66
CA THR A 54 -18.34 5.42 -28.49
C THR A 54 -16.81 5.35 -28.48
N HIS A 55 -16.17 6.30 -27.80
CA HIS A 55 -14.79 6.14 -27.38
C HIS A 55 -14.77 5.03 -26.33
N PRO A 56 -13.94 3.98 -26.49
CA PRO A 56 -13.86 2.94 -25.48
C PRO A 56 -13.45 3.59 -24.15
N HIS A 57 -14.24 3.33 -23.10
CA HIS A 57 -13.88 3.79 -21.77
C HIS A 57 -12.67 2.98 -21.29
N GLN A 58 -11.60 3.68 -20.92
CA GLN A 58 -10.43 3.08 -20.28
C GLN A 58 -10.38 3.52 -18.82
N THR A 59 -10.21 2.55 -17.93
CA THR A 59 -9.96 2.80 -16.52
C THR A 59 -8.46 2.95 -16.32
N VAL A 60 -8.04 3.98 -15.58
CA VAL A 60 -6.64 4.20 -15.18
C VAL A 60 -6.60 4.23 -13.66
N ASN A 61 -5.81 3.34 -13.06
CA ASN A 61 -5.67 3.28 -11.62
C ASN A 61 -4.41 4.03 -11.19
N PHE A 62 -4.53 4.80 -10.11
CA PHE A 62 -3.43 5.54 -9.51
C PHE A 62 -3.19 5.05 -8.10
N PHE A 63 -1.93 4.84 -7.78
CA PHE A 63 -1.47 4.61 -6.41
C PHE A 63 -0.58 5.77 -6.02
N THR A 64 -0.92 6.46 -4.93
CA THR A 64 -0.17 7.64 -4.49
C THR A 64 0.23 7.53 -3.02
N VAL A 65 1.42 8.04 -2.69
CA VAL A 65 1.92 8.18 -1.32
C VAL A 65 2.55 9.56 -1.14
N ASN A 66 2.43 10.13 0.05
CA ASN A 66 2.99 11.43 0.43
C ASN A 66 3.42 11.39 1.90
N ASP A 67 4.24 12.35 2.31
CA ASP A 67 4.52 12.68 3.71
C ASP A 67 4.98 11.48 4.55
N ILE A 68 5.70 10.54 3.93
CA ILE A 68 6.23 9.37 4.64
C ILE A 68 7.23 9.81 5.71
N HIS A 69 7.96 10.92 5.50
CA HIS A 69 8.88 11.48 6.49
C HIS A 69 9.85 10.44 7.08
N GLY A 70 10.30 9.51 6.25
CA GLY A 70 11.19 8.43 6.67
C GLY A 70 10.57 7.34 7.57
N ARG A 71 9.25 7.17 7.62
CA ARG A 71 8.59 6.06 8.35
C ARG A 71 8.76 4.73 7.63
N LEU A 72 9.90 4.09 7.81
CA LEU A 72 10.26 2.86 7.08
C LEU A 72 9.57 1.60 7.63
N ILE A 73 9.46 1.50 8.96
CA ILE A 73 9.02 0.28 9.65
C ILE A 73 7.76 0.60 10.46
N THR A 74 6.76 -0.27 10.38
CA THR A 74 5.63 -0.26 11.28
C THR A 74 6.08 -0.66 12.69
N ASP A 75 5.75 0.18 13.66
CA ASP A 75 5.99 -0.08 15.08
C ASP A 75 4.77 0.41 15.86
N SER A 76 3.86 -0.52 16.17
CA SER A 76 2.64 -0.22 16.91
C SER A 76 2.89 0.13 18.38
N GLU A 77 4.07 -0.20 18.93
CA GLU A 77 4.40 0.14 20.33
C GLU A 77 4.71 1.63 20.48
N VAL A 78 5.24 2.26 19.42
CA VAL A 78 5.57 3.70 19.38
C VAL A 78 4.58 4.51 18.51
N GLY A 79 3.43 3.93 18.16
CA GLY A 79 2.34 4.61 17.43
C GLY A 79 2.60 4.80 15.94
N ILE A 80 3.48 4.01 15.33
CA ILE A 80 3.68 3.96 13.87
C ILE A 80 2.80 2.85 13.31
N GLU A 81 1.56 3.22 13.02
CA GLU A 81 0.53 2.27 12.56
C GLU A 81 0.77 1.75 11.13
N ALA A 82 1.46 2.51 10.29
CA ALA A 82 1.79 2.12 8.91
C ALA A 82 3.14 2.68 8.45
N GLY A 83 4.16 1.81 8.41
CA GLY A 83 5.41 2.06 7.71
C GLY A 83 5.39 1.56 6.27
N LEU A 84 6.51 1.78 5.55
CA LEU A 84 6.68 1.33 4.17
C LEU A 84 6.52 -0.19 3.99
N ASP A 85 6.75 -0.99 5.03
CA ASP A 85 6.51 -2.44 5.05
C ASP A 85 5.04 -2.82 4.82
N LYS A 86 4.11 -2.13 5.49
CA LYS A 86 2.67 -2.31 5.27
C LYS A 86 2.24 -1.75 3.93
N VAL A 87 2.79 -0.60 3.53
CA VAL A 87 2.52 0.02 2.21
C VAL A 87 2.94 -0.93 1.09
N SER A 88 4.12 -1.55 1.16
CA SER A 88 4.58 -2.56 0.21
C SER A 88 3.65 -3.77 0.15
N THR A 89 3.11 -4.20 1.29
CA THR A 89 2.17 -5.33 1.33
C THR A 89 0.87 -4.98 0.61
N LEU A 90 0.31 -3.80 0.89
CA LEU A 90 -0.88 -3.30 0.20
C LEU A 90 -0.62 -3.14 -1.31
N LEU A 91 0.51 -2.54 -1.67
CA LEU A 91 0.85 -2.31 -3.08
C LEU A 91 0.91 -3.62 -3.86
N LYS A 92 1.55 -4.66 -3.31
CA LYS A 92 1.58 -6.00 -3.91
C LYS A 92 0.20 -6.60 -4.09
N GLN A 93 -0.71 -6.38 -3.15
CA GLN A 93 -2.10 -6.86 -3.27
C GLN A 93 -2.83 -6.13 -4.40
N LEU A 94 -2.70 -4.81 -4.49
CA LEU A 94 -3.34 -3.99 -5.53
C LEU A 94 -2.79 -4.34 -6.93
N THR A 95 -1.47 -4.41 -7.07
CA THR A 95 -0.81 -4.68 -8.37
C THR A 95 -0.89 -6.14 -8.81
N SER A 96 -1.44 -7.03 -7.98
CA SER A 96 -1.68 -8.42 -8.38
C SER A 96 -2.92 -8.58 -9.26
N ALA A 97 -3.86 -7.63 -9.17
CA ALA A 97 -5.14 -7.67 -9.88
C ALA A 97 -5.18 -6.71 -11.07
N ASP A 98 -4.63 -5.50 -10.90
CA ASP A 98 -4.68 -4.44 -11.92
C ASP A 98 -3.34 -3.69 -12.02
N ASP A 99 -3.12 -3.02 -13.14
CA ASP A 99 -2.00 -2.10 -13.31
C ASP A 99 -2.29 -0.74 -12.65
N TYR A 100 -1.28 -0.19 -11.99
CA TYR A 100 -1.34 1.10 -11.30
C TYR A 100 -0.19 2.00 -11.73
N ILE A 101 -0.49 3.27 -11.97
CA ILE A 101 0.51 4.33 -12.06
C ILE A 101 0.86 4.76 -10.62
N LYS A 102 2.11 4.54 -10.23
CA LYS A 102 2.63 4.77 -8.88
C LYS A 102 3.33 6.11 -8.79
N ILE A 103 2.81 6.99 -7.94
CA ILE A 103 3.30 8.37 -7.80
C ILE A 103 3.64 8.64 -6.34
N SER A 104 4.86 9.13 -6.10
CA SER A 104 5.22 9.72 -4.81
C SER A 104 5.06 11.23 -4.90
N ASN A 105 4.25 11.79 -4.02
CA ASN A 105 3.81 13.19 -4.01
C ASN A 105 4.67 14.09 -3.11
N GLY A 106 5.90 13.69 -2.80
CA GLY A 106 6.85 14.48 -2.01
C GLY A 106 6.90 14.12 -0.53
N ASP A 107 7.79 14.81 0.19
CA ASP A 107 8.05 14.66 1.62
C ASP A 107 8.27 13.20 2.07
N MET A 108 8.98 12.46 1.21
CA MET A 108 9.43 11.10 1.51
C MET A 108 10.63 11.09 2.47
N PHE A 109 11.36 12.20 2.52
CA PHE A 109 12.58 12.36 3.27
C PHE A 109 12.35 13.09 4.59
N GLN A 110 13.34 12.98 5.49
CA GLN A 110 13.41 13.66 6.80
C GLN A 110 12.29 13.27 7.77
N GLY A 111 12.65 12.89 9.00
CA GLY A 111 11.67 12.66 10.08
C GLY A 111 12.01 11.51 11.01
N SER A 112 12.61 10.43 10.46
CA SER A 112 13.14 9.33 11.26
C SER A 112 14.65 9.38 11.41
N GLN A 113 15.17 8.73 12.47
CA GLN A 113 16.60 8.58 12.69
C GLN A 113 17.28 7.91 11.49
N PHE A 114 16.63 6.93 10.86
CA PHE A 114 17.14 6.25 9.67
C PHE A 114 17.23 7.18 8.47
N SER A 115 16.18 7.96 8.20
CA SER A 115 16.19 8.92 7.10
C SER A 115 17.30 9.97 7.27
N ASN A 116 17.51 10.45 8.50
CA ASN A 116 18.57 11.42 8.81
C ASN A 116 19.98 10.80 8.72
N SER A 117 20.17 9.59 9.24
CA SER A 117 21.50 8.94 9.28
C SER A 117 21.95 8.42 7.92
N LEU A 118 20.98 8.07 7.05
CA LEU A 118 21.22 7.49 5.73
C LEU A 118 20.86 8.46 4.59
N TYR A 119 20.64 9.74 4.90
CA TYR A 119 20.37 10.81 3.93
C TYR A 119 19.25 10.46 2.93
N GLY A 120 18.16 9.87 3.41
CA GLY A 120 17.00 9.50 2.59
C GLY A 120 17.18 8.26 1.70
N LEU A 121 18.37 7.63 1.67
CA LEU A 121 18.65 6.45 0.83
C LEU A 121 17.61 5.32 0.96
N PRO A 122 17.11 4.95 2.16
CA PRO A 122 16.13 3.86 2.27
C PRO A 122 14.79 4.16 1.57
N ALA A 123 14.36 5.42 1.55
CA ALA A 123 13.13 5.80 0.85
C ALA A 123 13.31 5.71 -0.67
N ILE A 124 14.50 6.07 -1.18
CA ILE A 124 14.87 5.93 -2.59
C ILE A 124 14.92 4.45 -2.98
N GLU A 125 15.59 3.62 -2.18
CA GLU A 125 15.68 2.18 -2.42
C GLU A 125 14.31 1.51 -2.42
N TRP A 126 13.42 1.92 -1.50
CA TRP A 126 12.04 1.43 -1.47
C TRP A 126 11.26 1.84 -2.73
N MET A 127 11.31 3.10 -3.15
CA MET A 127 10.63 3.55 -4.37
C MET A 127 11.15 2.81 -5.61
N ASN A 128 12.46 2.55 -5.67
CA ASN A 128 13.06 1.76 -6.75
C ASN A 128 12.60 0.29 -6.71
N LEU A 129 12.57 -0.33 -5.53
CA LEU A 129 12.13 -1.71 -5.36
C LEU A 129 10.67 -1.91 -5.77
N GLU A 130 9.81 -0.96 -5.42
CA GLU A 130 8.38 -0.99 -5.74
C GLU A 130 8.07 -0.42 -7.15
N ASN A 131 9.11 -0.02 -7.91
CA ASN A 131 9.04 0.52 -9.26
C ASN A 131 8.06 1.71 -9.38
N PHE A 132 8.30 2.78 -8.63
CA PHE A 132 7.53 4.02 -8.77
C PHE A 132 7.75 4.67 -10.15
N ASP A 133 6.67 5.19 -10.75
CA ASP A 133 6.70 5.80 -12.08
C ASP A 133 7.05 7.29 -12.01
N CYS A 134 6.71 7.95 -10.91
CA CYS A 134 6.95 9.37 -10.71
C CYS A 134 7.28 9.68 -9.25
N PHE A 135 8.22 10.61 -9.06
CA PHE A 135 8.53 11.22 -7.78
C PHE A 135 8.49 12.75 -7.91
N VAL A 136 7.61 13.37 -7.14
CA VAL A 136 7.47 14.82 -7.02
C VAL A 136 8.30 15.29 -5.83
N LEU A 137 9.06 16.37 -6.01
CA LEU A 137 9.83 16.97 -4.91
C LEU A 137 8.89 17.67 -3.93
N GLY A 138 9.06 17.35 -2.65
CA GLY A 138 8.45 18.09 -1.55
C GLY A 138 9.35 19.22 -1.04
N ASN A 139 9.02 19.77 0.13
CA ASN A 139 9.88 20.75 0.79
C ASN A 139 11.01 20.10 1.61
N HIS A 140 10.90 18.81 1.92
CA HIS A 140 11.91 18.03 2.66
C HIS A 140 12.79 17.14 1.79
#